data_AF-A0A1D6H949-F1
#
_entry.id   AF-A0A1D6H949-F1
#
_cell.length_a   1.000
_cell.length_b   1.000
_cell.length_c   1.000
_cell.angle_alpha   90.00
_cell.angle_beta   90.00
_cell.angle_gamma   90.00
#
_symmetry.space_group_name_H-M   'P 1'
#
loop_
_entity.id
_entity.type
_entity.pdbx_description
1 polymer ?
#
loop_
_entity_poly.entity_id
_entity_poly.type
_entity_poly.pdbx_seq_one_letter_code
_entity_poly.pdbx_strand_id
1 'polypeptide(L)' 'MVATAPAQVDGLLAIGLSDNSVALWDLSKRALVTRVKSPEKCLLYSMRMWGDSVREFLVASGTILNEILI' A
#
# COMPACT_ATOMS: atom_id res chain seq x y z
N MET A 1 2.14 31.36 -19.68
CA MET A 1 1.26 30.22 -19.38
C MET A 1 2.16 29.04 -19.10
N VAL A 2 2.29 28.64 -17.83
CA VAL A 2 3.30 27.70 -17.35
C VAL A 2 2.97 26.30 -17.86
N ALA A 3 3.91 25.68 -18.57
CA ALA A 3 3.85 24.26 -18.87
C ALA A 3 4.04 23.49 -17.56
N THR A 4 2.97 22.95 -17.00
CA THR A 4 3.08 21.89 -16.00
C THR A 4 3.71 20.69 -16.70
N ALA A 5 5.00 20.45 -16.45
CA ALA A 5 5.63 19.18 -16.79
C ALA A 5 4.73 18.04 -16.29
N PRO A 6 4.56 16.94 -17.05
CA PRO A 6 3.90 15.76 -16.49
C PRO A 6 4.64 15.44 -15.21
N ALA A 7 3.95 15.49 -14.06
CA ALA A 7 4.54 15.08 -12.80
C ALA A 7 5.04 13.66 -13.04
N GLN A 8 6.36 13.50 -13.11
CA GLN A 8 6.97 12.22 -13.30
C GLN A 8 6.66 11.46 -12.02
N VAL A 9 5.64 10.60 -12.07
CA VAL A 9 5.31 9.70 -10.99
C VAL A 9 6.41 8.63 -11.01
N ASP A 10 7.60 8.99 -10.54
CA ASP A 10 8.61 8.03 -10.04
C ASP A 10 8.10 7.46 -8.71
N GLY A 11 6.86 7.00 -8.74
CA GLY A 11 5.99 6.79 -7.60
C GLY A 11 5.73 5.32 -7.44
N LEU A 12 6.26 4.78 -6.35
CA LEU A 12 5.85 3.48 -5.87
C LEU A 12 4.38 3.58 -5.47
N LEU A 13 3.55 2.72 -6.06
CA LEU A 13 2.14 2.59 -5.73
C LEU A 13 1.97 1.47 -4.73
N ALA A 14 1.52 1.78 -3.53
CA ALA A 14 1.09 0.79 -2.57
C ALA A 14 -0.41 0.49 -2.75
N ILE A 15 -0.77 -0.78 -2.82
CA ILE A 15 -2.15 -1.24 -3.02
C ILE A 15 -2.50 -2.24 -1.91
N GLY A 16 -3.60 -1.97 -1.22
CA GLY A 16 -4.19 -2.88 -0.24
C GLY A 16 -5.10 -3.88 -0.93
N LEU A 17 -4.87 -5.17 -0.69
CA LEU A 17 -5.66 -6.26 -1.25
C LEU A 17 -6.58 -6.86 -0.18
N SER A 18 -7.72 -7.40 -0.63
CA SER A 18 -8.74 -8.00 0.24
C SER A 18 -8.28 -9.23 1.01
N ASP A 19 -7.15 -9.84 0.61
CA ASP A 19 -6.52 -10.96 1.32
C ASP A 19 -5.55 -10.53 2.44
N ASN A 20 -5.72 -9.30 2.94
CA ASN A 20 -4.90 -8.68 3.98
C ASN A 20 -3.41 -8.62 3.60
N SER A 21 -3.15 -8.36 2.32
CA SER A 21 -1.79 -8.13 1.81
C SER A 21 -1.67 -6.76 1.18
N VAL A 22 -0.46 -6.23 1.21
CA VAL A 22 -0.09 -4.97 0.57
C VAL A 22 0.92 -5.27 -0.52
N ALA A 23 0.58 -4.86 -1.74
CA ALA A 23 1.44 -4.95 -2.90
C ALA A 23 2.07 -3.58 -3.17
N LEU A 24 3.39 -3.56 -3.39
CA LEU A 24 4.12 -2.38 -3.80
C LEU A 24 4.49 -2.51 -5.28
N TRP A 25 4.03 -1.57 -6.08
CA TRP A 25 4.23 -1.52 -7.52
C TRP A 25 5.12 -0.37 -7.92
N ASP A 26 6.11 -0.62 -8.77
CA ASP A 26 6.90 0.40 -9.44
C ASP A 26 6.19 0.75 -10.74
N LEU A 27 5.60 1.95 -10.81
CA LEU A 27 4.85 2.41 -11.98
C LEU A 27 5.76 2.69 -13.19
N SER A 28 7.01 3.09 -12.94
CA SER A 28 8.00 3.34 -13.99
C SER A 28 8.41 2.03 -14.68
N LYS A 29 8.56 0.95 -13.90
CA LYS A 29 8.89 -0.39 -14.42
C LYS A 29 7.66 -1.26 -14.74
N ARG A 30 6.47 -0.81 -14.34
CA ARG A 30 5.20 -1.56 -14.39
C ARG A 30 5.34 -2.97 -13.79
N ALA A 31 6.07 -3.05 -12.68
CA ALA A 31 6.45 -4.31 -12.08
C ALA A 31 6.09 -4.32 -10.58
N LEU A 32 5.67 -5.50 -10.11
CA LEU A 32 5.54 -5.75 -8.68
C LEU A 32 6.94 -5.75 -8.05
N VAL A 33 7.18 -4.83 -7.13
CA VAL A 33 8.44 -4.76 -6.37
C VAL A 33 8.42 -5.78 -5.25
N THR A 34 7.35 -5.75 -4.45
CA THR A 34 7.19 -6.66 -3.32
C THR A 34 5.72 -6.80 -2.95
N ARG A 35 5.41 -7.87 -2.23
CA ARG A 35 4.11 -8.08 -1.61
C ARG A 35 4.33 -8.55 -0.18
N VAL A 36 3.75 -7.82 0.76
CA VAL A 36 3.79 -8.13 2.18
C VAL A 36 2.42 -8.65 2.56
N LYS A 37 2.36 -9.83 3.18
CA LYS A 37 1.11 -10.43 3.63
C LYS A 37 1.09 -10.49 5.14
N SER A 38 -0.03 -10.08 5.73
CA SER A 38 -0.25 -10.27 7.16
C SER A 38 -0.28 -11.78 7.48
N PRO A 39 0.36 -12.22 8.58
CA PRO A 39 0.27 -13.61 9.02
C PRO A 39 -1.16 -14.00 9.43
N GLU A 40 -1.99 -13.01 9.77
CA GLU A 40 -3.37 -13.21 10.21
C GLU A 40 -4.31 -13.49 9.03
N LYS A 41 -4.97 -14.65 9.07
CA LYS A 41 -5.97 -15.07 8.09
C LYS A 41 -7.34 -14.50 8.45
N CYS A 42 -7.48 -13.18 8.37
CA CYS A 42 -8.74 -12.49 8.65
C CYS A 42 -9.28 -11.78 7.42
N LEU A 43 -10.60 -11.71 7.30
CA LEU A 43 -11.26 -10.84 6.32
C LEU A 43 -10.97 -9.39 6.71
N LEU A 44 -10.45 -8.64 5.75
CA LEU A 44 -10.11 -7.24 5.93
C LEU A 44 -11.35 -6.37 5.70
N TYR A 45 -11.77 -5.62 6.72
CA TYR A 45 -12.89 -4.68 6.62
C TYR A 45 -12.43 -3.31 6.16
N SER A 46 -11.29 -2.87 6.67
CA SER A 46 -10.70 -1.58 6.32
C SER A 46 -9.18 -1.70 6.32
N MET A 47 -8.54 -0.93 5.44
CA MET A 47 -7.10 -0.76 5.45
C MET A 47 -6.80 0.72 5.29
N ARG A 48 -5.87 1.21 6.09
CA ARG A 48 -5.34 2.56 5.95
C ARG A 48 -3.83 2.46 5.86
N MET A 49 -3.26 3.24 4.95
CA MET A 49 -1.81 3.33 4.75
C MET A 49 -1.37 4.75 5.03
N TRP A 50 -0.21 4.91 5.66
CA TRP A 50 0.42 6.20 5.89
C TRP A 50 1.94 6.10 5.79
N GLY A 51 2.57 7.20 5.38
CA GLY A 51 4.01 7.31 5.21
C GLY A 51 4.41 7.72 3.79
N ASP A 52 5.47 8.52 3.71
CA ASP A 52 5.98 9.11 2.46
C ASP A 52 7.17 8.32 1.89
N SER A 53 7.61 7.28 2.60
CA SER A 53 8.78 6.45 2.30
C SER A 53 8.46 5.00 2.63
N VAL A 54 9.00 4.06 1.85
CA VAL A 54 8.86 2.60 2.10
C VAL A 54 9.31 2.20 3.51
N ARG A 55 10.25 2.94 4.11
CA ARG A 55 10.74 2.67 5.47
C ARG A 55 9.80 3.14 6.58
N GLU A 56 8.98 4.14 6.29
CA GLU A 56 8.01 4.72 7.22
C GLU A 56 6.57 4.33 6.86
N PHE A 57 6.42 3.43 5.88
CA PHE A 57 5.14 2.99 5.36
C PHE A 57 4.50 2.03 6.35
N LEU A 58 3.47 2.51 7.03
CA LEU A 58 2.72 1.79 8.03
C LEU A 58 1.32 1.49 7.50
N VAL A 59 0.79 0.33 7.88
CA VAL A 59 -0.47 -0.19 7.37
C VAL A 59 -1.32 -0.63 8.56
N ALA A 60 -2.43 0.07 8.80
CA ALA A 60 -3.47 -0.43 9.71
C ALA A 60 -4.39 -1.33 8.92
N SER A 61 -4.56 -2.55 9.40
CA SER A 61 -5.61 -3.45 8.96
C SER A 61 -6.66 -3.58 10.05
N GLY A 62 -7.89 -3.16 9.76
CA GLY A 62 -9.06 -3.41 10.60
C GLY A 62 -9.66 -4.78 10.25
N THR A 63 -9.65 -5.70 11.20
CA THR A 63 -10.09 -7.09 11.01
C THR A 63 -11.54 -7.29 11.46
N ILE A 64 -12.14 -8.42 11.06
CA ILE A 64 -13.46 -8.85 11.56
C ILE A 64 -13.51 -9.07 13.08
N LEU A 65 -12.36 -9.25 13.73
CA LEU A 65 -12.26 -9.39 15.19
C LEU A 65 -12.34 -8.04 15.92
N ASN A 66 -12.54 -6.94 15.18
CA ASN A 66 -12.57 -5.59 15.72
C ASN A 66 -11.20 -5.15 16.31
N GLU A 67 -10.13 -5.75 15.79
CA GLU A 67 -8.74 -5.47 16.16
C GLU A 67 -8.07 -4.65 15.06
N ILE A 68 -7.07 -3.86 15.45
CA ILE A 68 -6.21 -3.10 14.53
C ILE A 68 -4.82 -3.70 14.57
N LEU A 69 -4.38 -4.22 13.42
CA LEU A 69 -3.00 -4.67 13.21
C LEU A 69 -2.22 -3.54 12.53
N ILE A 70 -1.06 -3.15 13.07
CA ILE A 70 -0.18 -2.10 12.53
C ILE A 70 1.16 -2.71 12.13
#